data_AF-A0A387BH46-F1
#
_entry.id   AF-A0A387BH46-F1
#
_cell.length_a   1.000
_cell.length_b   1.000
_cell.length_c   1.000
_cell.angle_alpha   90.00
_cell.angle_beta   90.00
_cell.angle_gamma   90.00
#
_symmetry.space_group_name_H-M   'P 1'
#
loop_
_entity.id
_entity.type
_entity.pdbx_description
1 polymer ?
#
loop_
_entity_poly.entity_id
_entity_poly.type
_entity_poly.pdbx_seq_one_letter_code
_entity_poly.pdbx_strand_id
1 'polypeptide(L)'
;MLLNLIILIALIWAFMIGYSRGLILQAIYSFGTILSAIVAANNYKGLAKQISMWIPFSSATENSHLLLFSNDLLFHLDEAFYAGVAFLMIFVVVYVIIRLIGLFLRFTMKPLGKNGKIIAGVLGLAATYFGLQMLLITLSLVPLATVQSHIDASFLARFMVLHTPITSGLLQNLFIENIVHINPLS
;
A
#
# COMPACT_ATOMS: atom_id res chain seq x y z
N MET A 1 -15.04 -12.63 0.67
CA MET A 1 -15.95 -12.33 1.81
C MET A 1 -15.22 -11.98 3.12
N LEU A 2 -14.33 -12.81 3.66
CA LEU A 2 -13.57 -12.49 4.89
C LEU A 2 -12.59 -11.32 4.73
N LEU A 3 -11.81 -11.28 3.65
CA LEU A 3 -10.86 -10.20 3.38
C LEU A 3 -11.55 -8.83 3.29
N ASN A 4 -12.75 -8.79 2.71
CA ASN A 4 -13.59 -7.58 2.64
C ASN A 4 -13.92 -7.03 4.05
N LEU A 5 -14.28 -7.93 4.97
CA LEU A 5 -14.58 -7.59 6.35
C LEU A 5 -13.33 -7.08 7.07
N ILE A 6 -12.19 -7.74 6.88
CA ILE A 6 -10.91 -7.31 7.47
C ILE A 6 -10.53 -5.91 7.00
N ILE A 7 -10.64 -5.62 5.69
CA ILE A 7 -10.37 -4.29 5.12
C ILE A 7 -11.33 -3.25 5.73
N LEU A 8 -12.63 -3.54 5.80
CA LEU A 8 -13.61 -2.61 6.39
C LEU A 8 -13.32 -2.31 7.85
N ILE A 9 -13.03 -3.33 8.66
CA ILE A 9 -12.68 -3.15 10.08
C ILE A 9 -11.42 -2.29 10.21
N ALA A 10 -10.39 -2.56 9.41
CA ALA A 10 -9.16 -1.77 9.42
C ALA A 10 -9.41 -0.29 9.07
N LEU A 11 -10.27 -0.02 8.07
CA LEU A 11 -10.62 1.35 7.66
C LEU A 11 -11.47 2.08 8.71
N ILE A 12 -12.45 1.41 9.32
CA ILE A 12 -13.26 1.97 10.41
C ILE A 12 -12.37 2.28 11.61
N TRP A 13 -11.49 1.34 11.98
CA TRP A 13 -10.53 1.52 13.06
C TRP A 13 -9.58 2.70 12.81
N ALA A 14 -9.07 2.81 11.58
CA ALA A 14 -8.24 3.94 11.15
C ALA A 14 -8.97 5.28 11.27
N PHE A 15 -10.25 5.34 10.90
CA PHE A 15 -11.07 6.52 11.08
C PHE A 15 -11.22 6.89 12.56
N MET A 16 -11.54 5.92 13.42
CA MET A 16 -11.69 6.15 14.86
C MET A 16 -10.38 6.65 15.50
N ILE A 17 -9.26 6.05 15.11
CA ILE A 17 -7.94 6.49 15.56
C ILE A 17 -7.67 7.92 15.11
N GLY A 18 -7.89 8.25 13.83
CA GLY A 18 -7.70 9.62 13.32
C GLY A 18 -8.59 10.63 14.04
N TYR A 19 -9.84 10.26 14.29
CA TYR A 19 -10.82 11.06 15.04
C TYR A 19 -10.36 11.35 16.48
N SER A 20 -9.75 10.36 17.14
CA SER A 20 -9.26 10.48 18.52
C SER A 20 -8.02 11.38 18.66
N ARG A 21 -7.13 11.38 17.66
CA ARG A 21 -5.85 12.11 17.67
C ARG A 21 -5.97 13.61 17.46
N GLY A 22 -7.08 14.06 16.86
CA GLY A 22 -7.30 15.45 16.47
C GLY A 22 -6.61 15.85 15.16
N LEU A 23 -7.07 16.95 14.56
CA LEU A 23 -6.72 17.32 13.18
C LEU A 23 -5.23 17.58 12.96
N ILE A 24 -4.59 18.28 13.88
CA ILE A 24 -3.21 18.77 13.70
C ILE A 24 -2.23 17.60 13.68
N LEU A 25 -2.31 16.74 14.69
CA LEU A 25 -1.46 15.55 14.77
C LEU A 25 -1.71 14.62 13.58
N GLN A 26 -2.97 14.46 13.18
CA GLN A 26 -3.32 13.61 12.05
C GLN A 26 -2.89 14.20 10.71
N ALA A 27 -2.90 15.52 10.54
CA ALA A 27 -2.35 16.19 9.36
C ALA A 27 -0.84 15.98 9.23
N ILE A 28 -0.09 16.06 10.34
CA ILE A 28 1.35 15.75 10.38
C ILE A 28 1.58 14.29 9.93
N TYR A 29 0.80 13.34 10.44
CA TYR A 29 0.92 11.93 10.02
C TYR A 29 0.52 11.69 8.57
N SER A 30 -0.50 12.39 8.06
CA SER A 30 -0.89 12.30 6.66
C SER A 30 0.19 12.88 5.75
N PHE A 31 0.79 14.02 6.12
CA PHE A 31 1.95 14.55 5.40
C PHE A 31 3.14 13.59 5.46
N GLY A 32 3.37 12.98 6.62
CA GLY A 32 4.38 11.94 6.79
C GLY A 32 4.16 10.71 5.91
N THR A 33 2.90 10.34 5.68
CA THR A 33 2.52 9.25 4.76
C THR A 33 2.94 9.59 3.32
N ILE A 34 2.65 10.81 2.87
CA ILE A 34 3.04 11.30 1.54
C ILE A 34 4.56 11.34 1.41
N LEU A 35 5.26 11.90 2.41
CA LEU A 35 6.71 11.96 2.41
C LEU A 35 7.35 10.58 2.37
N SER A 36 6.81 9.62 3.12
CA SER A 36 7.28 8.23 3.12
C SER A 36 7.12 7.59 1.74
N ALA A 37 5.99 7.87 1.05
CA ALA A 37 5.75 7.37 -0.29
C ALA A 37 6.71 7.98 -1.32
N ILE A 38 7.02 9.28 -1.22
CA ILE A 38 8.00 9.95 -2.10
C ILE A 38 9.41 9.37 -1.88
N VAL A 39 9.83 9.21 -0.62
CA VAL A 39 11.13 8.62 -0.30
C VAL A 39 11.22 7.18 -0.83
N ALA A 40 10.16 6.39 -0.66
CA ALA A 40 10.08 5.04 -1.22
C ALA A 40 10.17 5.05 -2.75
N ALA A 41 9.41 5.90 -3.44
CA ALA A 41 9.39 6.02 -4.91
C ALA A 41 10.78 6.33 -5.50
N ASN A 42 11.61 7.08 -4.79
CA ASN A 42 12.95 7.43 -5.26
C ASN A 42 14.01 6.35 -5.00
N ASN A 43 13.79 5.44 -4.03
CA ASN A 43 14.84 4.55 -3.53
C ASN A 43 14.53 3.05 -3.68
N TYR A 44 13.30 2.66 -4.02
CA TYR A 44 12.89 1.25 -4.02
C TYR A 44 13.68 0.36 -4.99
N LYS A 45 14.09 0.87 -6.16
CA LYS A 45 14.81 0.08 -7.17
C LYS A 45 16.14 -0.49 -6.65
N GLY A 46 16.90 0.32 -5.91
CA GLY A 46 18.19 -0.10 -5.35
C GLY A 46 18.01 -1.21 -4.30
N LEU A 47 17.01 -1.06 -3.43
CA LEU A 47 16.69 -2.06 -2.42
C LEU A 47 16.10 -3.34 -3.04
N ALA A 48 15.25 -3.23 -4.06
CA ALA A 48 14.68 -4.38 -4.78
C ALA A 48 15.77 -5.31 -5.33
N LYS A 49 16.80 -4.73 -5.95
CA LYS A 49 17.97 -5.48 -6.44
C LYS A 49 18.73 -6.18 -5.31
N GLN A 50 18.81 -5.56 -4.12
CA GLN A 50 19.44 -6.21 -2.98
C GLN A 50 18.61 -7.37 -2.47
N ILE A 51 17.29 -7.22 -2.35
CA ILE A 51 16.40 -8.28 -1.87
C ILE A 51 16.46 -9.51 -2.78
N SER A 52 16.46 -9.31 -4.11
CA SER A 52 16.46 -10.41 -5.08
C SER A 52 17.73 -11.27 -5.03
N MET A 53 18.84 -10.75 -4.50
CA MET A 53 20.07 -11.54 -4.29
C MET A 53 20.00 -12.45 -3.06
N TRP A 54 19.16 -12.12 -2.08
CA TRP A 54 19.12 -12.83 -0.78
C TRP A 54 17.94 -13.79 -0.71
N ILE A 55 16.81 -13.40 -1.30
CA ILE A 55 15.57 -14.16 -1.28
C ILE A 55 15.34 -14.64 -2.71
N PRO A 56 15.42 -15.95 -3.01
CA PRO A 56 15.09 -16.46 -4.33
C PRO A 56 13.56 -16.42 -4.52
N PHE A 57 13.13 -15.98 -5.71
CA PHE A 57 11.71 -15.97 -6.05
C PHE A 57 11.25 -17.38 -6.39
N SER A 58 10.11 -17.82 -5.85
CA SER A 58 9.49 -19.06 -6.31
C SER A 58 8.92 -18.81 -7.70
N SER A 59 9.56 -19.38 -8.71
CA SER A 59 9.16 -19.25 -10.12
C SER A 59 7.69 -19.62 -10.30
N ALA A 60 6.99 -18.86 -11.13
CA ALA A 60 5.68 -19.26 -11.62
C ALA A 60 5.81 -20.61 -12.34
N THR A 61 5.05 -21.61 -11.89
CA THR A 61 4.88 -22.88 -12.62
C THR A 61 3.90 -22.67 -13.78
N GLU A 62 3.89 -23.53 -14.80
CA GLU A 62 2.98 -23.40 -15.97
C GLU A 62 1.48 -23.25 -15.62
N ASN A 63 1.06 -23.72 -14.43
CA ASN A 63 -0.32 -23.58 -13.94
C ASN A 63 -0.57 -22.32 -13.10
N SER A 64 0.40 -21.40 -13.01
CA SER A 64 0.28 -20.19 -12.19
C SER A 64 -0.34 -19.07 -13.01
N HIS A 65 -1.43 -18.50 -12.50
CA HIS A 65 -2.12 -17.39 -13.14
C HIS A 65 -2.26 -16.22 -12.16
N LEU A 66 -2.15 -15.01 -12.69
CA LEU A 66 -2.53 -13.80 -11.99
C LEU A 66 -4.00 -13.53 -12.31
N LEU A 67 -4.84 -13.40 -11.29
CA LEU A 67 -6.29 -13.19 -11.50
C LEU A 67 -6.63 -11.73 -11.78
N LEU A 68 -5.74 -10.80 -11.39
CA LEU A 68 -5.96 -9.36 -11.51
C LEU A 68 -5.07 -8.67 -12.54
N PHE A 69 -4.00 -9.33 -13.00
CA PHE A 69 -3.00 -8.77 -13.91
C PHE A 69 -2.78 -9.70 -15.10
N SER A 70 -2.23 -9.15 -16.18
CA SER A 70 -1.97 -9.90 -17.41
C SER A 70 -0.99 -11.06 -17.20
N ASN A 71 -1.17 -12.15 -17.96
CA ASN A 71 -0.28 -13.31 -17.92
C ASN A 71 1.12 -12.99 -18.47
N ASP A 72 1.26 -11.96 -19.31
CA ASP A 72 2.56 -11.52 -19.83
C ASP A 72 3.51 -11.08 -18.70
N LEU A 73 2.95 -10.67 -17.55
CA LEU A 73 3.70 -10.29 -16.37
C LEU A 73 4.35 -11.49 -15.66
N LEU A 74 3.90 -12.72 -15.89
CA LEU A 74 4.41 -13.92 -15.21
C LEU A 74 5.92 -14.13 -15.40
N PHE A 75 6.47 -13.74 -16.55
CA PHE A 75 7.88 -13.91 -16.89
C PHE A 75 8.83 -12.94 -16.17
N HIS A 76 8.31 -11.80 -15.69
CA HIS A 76 9.07 -10.75 -15.00
C HIS A 76 8.45 -10.41 -13.64
N LEU A 77 7.68 -11.35 -13.10
CA LEU A 77 6.89 -11.16 -11.89
C LEU A 77 7.77 -10.99 -10.66
N ASP A 78 8.94 -11.62 -10.67
CA ASP A 78 9.96 -11.49 -9.65
C ASP A 78 10.43 -10.03 -9.52
N GLU A 79 10.76 -9.38 -10.63
CA GLU A 79 11.19 -7.98 -10.64
C GLU A 79 10.12 -7.04 -10.08
N ALA A 80 8.87 -7.19 -10.55
CA ALA A 80 7.74 -6.39 -10.09
C ALA A 80 7.42 -6.65 -8.60
N PHE A 81 7.49 -7.91 -8.15
CA PHE A 81 7.29 -8.29 -6.76
C PHE A 81 8.35 -7.66 -5.86
N TYR A 82 9.64 -7.78 -6.21
CA TYR A 82 10.72 -7.18 -5.43
C TYR A 82 10.63 -5.66 -5.39
N ALA A 83 10.21 -5.02 -6.48
CA ALA A 83 9.94 -3.59 -6.52
C ALA A 83 8.85 -3.18 -5.51
N GLY A 84 7.70 -3.87 -5.51
CA GLY A 84 6.62 -3.61 -4.56
C GLY A 84 7.03 -3.85 -3.10
N VAL A 85 7.72 -4.96 -2.83
CA VAL A 85 8.22 -5.29 -1.47
C VAL A 85 9.25 -4.27 -0.99
N ALA A 86 10.19 -3.87 -1.84
CA ALA A 86 11.17 -2.84 -1.51
C ALA A 86 10.51 -1.49 -1.21
N PHE A 87 9.53 -1.10 -2.04
CA PHE A 87 8.77 0.13 -1.81
C PHE A 87 8.07 0.09 -0.45
N LEU A 88 7.36 -1.00 -0.15
CA LEU A 88 6.68 -1.19 1.13
C LEU A 88 7.63 -1.12 2.32
N MET A 89 8.79 -1.76 2.24
CA MET A 89 9.78 -1.71 3.33
C MET A 89 10.28 -0.29 3.59
N ILE A 90 10.68 0.45 2.54
CA ILE A 90 11.15 1.84 2.70
C ILE A 90 10.01 2.71 3.25
N PHE A 91 8.80 2.57 2.69
CA PHE A 91 7.63 3.29 3.15
C PHE A 91 7.38 3.05 4.64
N VAL A 92 7.37 1.79 5.09
CA VAL A 92 7.13 1.43 6.50
C VAL A 92 8.21 2.01 7.41
N VAL A 93 9.49 1.90 7.03
CA VAL A 93 10.60 2.44 7.83
C VAL A 93 10.46 3.95 8.00
N VAL A 94 10.31 4.70 6.90
CA VAL A 94 10.18 6.16 6.94
C VAL A 94 8.91 6.58 7.68
N TYR A 95 7.81 5.88 7.45
CA TYR A 95 6.53 6.12 8.12
C TYR A 95 6.62 5.94 9.63
N VAL A 96 7.26 4.86 10.08
CA VAL A 96 7.47 4.57 11.50
C VAL A 96 8.37 5.64 12.12
N ILE A 97 9.45 6.05 11.46
CA ILE A 97 10.32 7.14 11.95
C ILE A 97 9.50 8.43 12.14
N ILE A 98 8.70 8.83 11.15
CA ILE A 98 7.87 10.04 11.26
C ILE A 98 6.84 9.91 12.39
N ARG A 99 6.24 8.72 12.57
CA ARG A 99 5.33 8.48 13.70
C ARG A 99 6.02 8.58 15.05
N LEU A 100 7.23 8.04 15.18
CA LEU A 100 8.00 8.12 16.41
C LEU A 100 8.35 9.58 16.74
N ILE A 101 8.77 10.36 15.74
CA ILE A 101 9.00 11.81 15.90
C ILE A 101 7.70 12.51 16.32
N GLY A 102 6.58 12.17 15.68
CA GLY A 102 5.25 12.70 16.01
C GLY A 102 4.75 12.38 17.42
N LEU A 103 5.24 11.31 18.04
CA LEU A 103 4.91 10.98 19.44
C LEU A 103 5.53 11.99 20.43
N PHE A 104 6.72 12.51 20.12
CA PHE A 104 7.41 13.49 20.97
C PHE A 104 6.84 14.90 20.82
N LEU A 105 6.10 15.17 19.73
CA LEU A 105 5.39 16.41 19.54
C LEU A 105 4.19 16.49 20.50
N ARG A 106 4.43 17.02 21.71
CA ARG A 106 3.39 17.32 22.71
C ARG A 106 2.50 18.47 22.22
N PHE A 107 1.51 18.17 21.41
CA PHE A 107 0.47 19.14 21.04
C PHE A 107 -0.69 19.12 22.02
N THR A 108 -0.58 19.92 23.08
CA THR A 108 -1.74 20.38 23.85
C THR A 108 -2.46 21.45 23.04
N MET A 109 -3.19 21.05 21.99
CA MET A 109 -4.00 21.98 21.21
C MET A 109 -5.48 21.71 21.44
N LYS A 110 -6.23 22.78 21.70
CA LYS A 110 -7.69 22.72 21.87
C LYS A 110 -8.29 22.03 20.65
N PRO A 111 -9.20 21.05 20.83
CA PRO A 111 -9.80 20.34 19.70
C PRO A 111 -10.48 21.35 18.77
N LEU A 112 -10.24 21.24 17.46
CA LEU A 112 -10.83 22.04 16.37
C LEU A 112 -12.35 21.77 16.19
N GLY A 113 -13.08 21.65 17.30
CA GLY A 113 -14.47 21.24 17.35
C GLY A 113 -14.70 19.83 16.79
N LYS A 114 -15.98 19.48 16.58
CA LYS A 114 -16.41 18.20 16.01
C LYS A 114 -15.94 18.03 14.57
N ASN A 115 -15.96 19.11 13.78
CA ASN A 115 -15.60 19.08 12.35
C ASN A 115 -14.11 18.75 12.16
N GLY A 116 -13.21 19.32 12.96
CA GLY A 116 -11.79 19.00 12.89
C GLY A 116 -11.50 17.52 13.20
N LYS A 117 -12.23 16.92 14.14
CA LYS A 117 -12.10 15.49 14.43
C LYS A 117 -12.58 14.60 13.28
N ILE A 118 -13.67 14.97 12.60
CA ILE A 118 -14.16 14.23 11.42
C ILE A 118 -13.11 14.27 10.30
N ILE A 119 -12.57 15.46 9.99
CA ILE A 119 -11.52 15.61 8.98
C ILE A 119 -10.29 14.78 9.36
N ALA A 120 -9.90 14.77 10.63
CA ALA A 120 -8.82 13.92 11.12
C ALA A 120 -9.14 12.42 10.87
N GLY A 121 -10.35 11.97 11.18
CA GLY A 121 -10.79 10.61 10.88
C GLY A 121 -10.66 10.26 9.40
N VAL A 122 -11.13 11.14 8.51
CA VAL A 122 -11.01 10.94 7.04
C VAL A 122 -9.55 10.88 6.60
N LEU A 123 -8.69 11.75 7.12
CA LEU A 123 -7.25 11.74 6.83
C LEU A 123 -6.57 10.44 7.31
N GLY A 124 -6.96 9.91 8.47
CA GLY A 124 -6.47 8.63 9.00
C GLY A 124 -6.94 7.44 8.17
N LEU A 125 -8.19 7.47 7.73
CA LEU A 125 -8.77 6.50 6.80
C LEU A 125 -8.00 6.52 5.47
N ALA A 126 -7.81 7.69 4.86
CA ALA A 126 -7.12 7.83 3.58
C ALA A 126 -5.66 7.33 3.64
N ALA A 127 -4.93 7.68 4.71
CA ALA A 127 -3.55 7.21 4.89
C ALA A 127 -3.48 5.68 5.05
N THR A 128 -4.43 5.09 5.78
CA THR A 128 -4.47 3.62 5.97
C THR A 128 -4.94 2.91 4.71
N TYR A 129 -5.90 3.48 3.99
CA TYR A 129 -6.35 3.00 2.69
C TYR A 129 -5.17 2.92 1.72
N PHE A 130 -4.37 3.99 1.62
CA PHE A 130 -3.19 4.03 0.77
C PHE A 130 -2.16 2.95 1.15
N GLY A 131 -1.91 2.76 2.45
CA GLY A 131 -1.07 1.68 2.96
C GLY A 131 -1.56 0.28 2.58
N LEU A 132 -2.86 0.01 2.77
CA LEU A 132 -3.49 -1.25 2.41
C LEU A 132 -3.46 -1.49 0.90
N GLN A 133 -3.67 -0.44 0.11
CA GLN A 133 -3.64 -0.53 -1.35
C GLN A 133 -2.27 -0.98 -1.85
N MET A 134 -1.18 -0.38 -1.37
CA MET A 134 0.18 -0.80 -1.72
C MET A 134 0.46 -2.25 -1.33
N LEU A 135 0.00 -2.66 -0.14
CA LEU A 135 0.13 -4.04 0.32
C LEU A 135 -0.64 -5.01 -0.60
N LEU A 136 -1.88 -4.69 -0.94
CA LEU A 136 -2.73 -5.53 -1.79
C LEU A 136 -2.21 -5.63 -3.23
N ILE A 137 -1.70 -4.54 -3.81
CA ILE A 137 -1.06 -4.58 -5.13
C ILE A 137 0.15 -5.51 -5.09
N THR A 138 1.01 -5.37 -4.07
CA THR A 138 2.20 -6.24 -3.92
C THR A 138 1.82 -7.71 -3.72
N LEU A 139 0.78 -7.99 -2.91
CA LEU A 139 0.26 -9.35 -2.73
C LEU A 139 -0.38 -9.91 -4.01
N SER A 140 -0.96 -9.06 -4.84
CA SER A 140 -1.54 -9.47 -6.14
C SER A 140 -0.46 -9.88 -7.15
N LEU A 141 0.81 -9.52 -6.91
CA LEU A 141 1.96 -10.00 -7.69
C LEU A 141 2.50 -11.35 -7.20
N VAL A 142 1.94 -11.93 -6.13
CA VAL A 142 2.36 -13.25 -5.64
C VAL A 142 1.60 -14.33 -6.43
N PRO A 143 2.28 -15.21 -7.20
CA PRO A 143 1.65 -16.20 -8.07
C PRO A 143 1.19 -17.45 -7.28
N LEU A 144 0.57 -17.26 -6.12
CA LEU A 144 0.04 -18.34 -5.29
C LEU A 144 -1.49 -18.38 -5.41
N ALA A 145 -2.04 -19.52 -5.83
CA ALA A 145 -3.48 -19.71 -6.05
C ALA A 145 -4.31 -19.32 -4.80
N THR A 146 -3.83 -19.62 -3.60
CA THR A 146 -4.48 -19.24 -2.34
C THR A 146 -4.54 -17.72 -2.17
N VAL A 147 -3.45 -17.00 -2.46
CA VAL A 147 -3.43 -15.53 -2.35
C VAL A 147 -4.35 -14.91 -3.41
N GLN A 148 -4.20 -15.35 -4.66
CA GLN A 148 -4.98 -14.84 -5.79
C GLN A 148 -6.49 -15.04 -5.57
N SER A 149 -6.93 -16.24 -5.18
CA SER A 149 -8.35 -16.54 -4.94
C SER A 149 -8.96 -15.71 -3.79
N HIS A 150 -8.20 -15.43 -2.73
CA HIS A 150 -8.69 -14.58 -1.63
C HIS A 150 -8.85 -13.11 -2.05
N ILE A 151 -7.94 -12.60 -2.87
CA ILE A 151 -7.99 -11.22 -3.38
C ILE A 151 -9.13 -11.10 -4.39
N ASP A 152 -9.25 -12.02 -5.36
CA ASP A 152 -10.30 -11.98 -6.38
C ASP A 152 -11.72 -12.11 -5.79
N ALA A 153 -11.89 -12.97 -4.78
CA ALA A 153 -13.15 -13.11 -4.05
C ALA A 153 -13.51 -11.89 -3.17
N SER A 154 -12.69 -10.84 -3.15
CA SER A 154 -12.88 -9.65 -2.32
C SER A 154 -13.10 -8.41 -3.19
N PHE A 155 -14.34 -7.93 -3.22
CA PHE A 155 -14.72 -6.73 -3.97
C PHE A 155 -13.86 -5.51 -3.58
N LEU A 156 -13.67 -5.24 -2.29
CA LEU A 156 -12.84 -4.11 -1.87
C LEU A 156 -11.38 -4.27 -2.24
N ALA A 157 -10.83 -5.49 -2.22
CA ALA A 157 -9.44 -5.70 -2.61
C ALA A 157 -9.26 -5.45 -4.11
N ARG A 158 -10.15 -6.02 -4.95
CA ARG A 158 -10.19 -5.75 -6.38
C ARG A 158 -10.35 -4.26 -6.68
N PHE A 159 -11.26 -3.60 -5.99
CA PHE A 159 -11.49 -2.17 -6.15
C PHE A 159 -10.24 -1.34 -5.79
N MET A 160 -9.59 -1.64 -4.66
CA MET A 160 -8.35 -0.98 -4.24
C MET A 160 -7.21 -1.18 -5.25
N VAL A 161 -7.07 -2.39 -5.77
CA VAL A 161 -5.98 -2.73 -6.69
C VAL A 161 -6.22 -2.09 -8.06
N LEU A 162 -7.43 -2.25 -8.62
CA LEU A 162 -7.71 -1.96 -10.04
C LEU A 162 -8.38 -0.61 -10.30
N HIS A 163 -9.15 -0.09 -9.35
CA HIS A 163 -10.14 0.96 -9.64
C HIS A 163 -10.07 2.17 -8.70
N THR A 164 -9.07 2.26 -7.82
CA THR A 164 -8.89 3.47 -7.02
C THR A 164 -8.48 4.61 -7.94
N PRO A 165 -9.22 5.73 -7.94
CA PRO A 165 -8.85 6.90 -8.74
C PRO A 165 -7.43 7.36 -8.41
N ILE A 166 -6.64 7.66 -9.44
CA ILE A 166 -5.27 8.21 -9.38
C ILE A 166 -4.24 7.20 -8.85
N THR A 167 -4.42 6.65 -7.65
CA THR A 167 -3.39 5.88 -6.92
C THR A 167 -3.19 4.48 -7.46
N SER A 168 -4.23 3.79 -7.97
CA SER A 168 -4.06 2.45 -8.55
C SER A 168 -3.09 2.48 -9.73
N GLY A 169 -3.32 3.37 -10.69
CA GLY A 169 -2.44 3.55 -11.85
C GLY A 169 -1.04 4.02 -11.46
N LEU A 170 -0.93 4.96 -10.51
CA LEU A 170 0.38 5.43 -10.02
C LEU A 170 1.20 4.29 -9.41
N LEU A 171 0.61 3.50 -8.52
CA LEU A 171 1.31 2.40 -7.84
C LEU A 171 1.64 1.26 -8.81
N GLN A 172 0.72 0.91 -9.71
CA GLN A 172 0.97 -0.08 -10.76
C GLN A 172 2.10 0.38 -11.69
N ASN A 173 2.14 1.67 -12.06
CA ASN A 173 3.23 2.23 -12.86
C ASN A 173 4.57 2.17 -12.11
N LEU A 174 4.60 2.48 -10.82
CA LEU A 174 5.81 2.39 -10.00
C LEU A 174 6.30 0.95 -9.85
N PHE A 175 5.40 -0.01 -9.61
CA PHE A 175 5.80 -1.37 -9.26
C PHE A 175 6.00 -2.26 -10.49
N ILE A 176 5.29 -1.98 -11.59
CA ILE A 176 5.21 -2.86 -12.76
C ILE A 176 5.76 -2.15 -13.99
N GLU A 177 5.12 -1.08 -14.47
CA GLU A 177 5.44 -0.48 -15.77
C GLU A 177 6.86 0.11 -15.83
N ASN A 178 7.32 0.78 -14.77
CA ASN A 178 8.66 1.37 -14.69
C ASN A 178 9.80 0.36 -14.48
N ILE A 179 9.44 -0.90 -14.26
CA ILE A 179 10.38 -1.99 -13.98
C ILE A 179 10.44 -2.92 -15.18
N VAL A 180 9.26 -3.38 -15.63
CA VAL A 180 9.13 -4.44 -16.63
C VAL A 180 8.74 -3.88 -18.01
N HIS A 181 8.27 -2.63 -18.10
CA HIS A 181 7.77 -2.02 -19.34
C HIS A 181 6.57 -2.73 -19.98
N ILE A 182 5.79 -3.44 -19.16
CA ILE A 182 4.53 -4.12 -19.54
C ILE A 182 3.36 -3.40 -18.90
N ASN A 183 2.26 -3.25 -19.64
CA ASN A 183 1.00 -2.75 -19.08
C ASN A 183 0.34 -3.88 -18.26
N PRO A 184 0.09 -3.68 -16.96
CA PRO A 184 -0.45 -4.72 -16.09
C PRO A 184 -1.87 -5.17 -16.43
N LEU A 185 -2.62 -4.38 -17.20
CA LEU A 185 -4.05 -4.58 -17.49
C LEU A 185 -4.35 -4.88 -18.97
N SER A 186 -3.33 -5.01 -19.82
CA SER A 186 -3.48 -5.32 -21.25
C SER A 186 -3.60 -6.81 -21.54
#